data_AF-A0A7W5MKF0-F1
#
_entry.id   AF-A0A7W5MKF0-F1
#
_cell.length_a   1.000
_cell.length_b   1.000
_cell.length_c   1.000
_cell.angle_alpha   90.00
_cell.angle_beta   90.00
_cell.angle_gamma   90.00
#
_symmetry.space_group_name_H-M   'P 1'
#
loop_
_entity.id
_entity.type
_entity.pdbx_description
1 polymer ?
#
loop_
_entity_poly.entity_id
_entity_poly.type
_entity_poly.pdbx_seq_one_letter_code
_entity_poly.pdbx_strand_id
1 'polypeptide(L)'
;MNVRKWLLAAAGGAALAPLSATAATIVQYDTESIMLGIPGFDSALGTLNKVTLDVSVLKYRVWILTAPSGSLTGSTAAVDWTVNSSWGLGSSNFGTPGLSVAITGAGSSDVTFRSGPSSDFGFFQVSASGAGSTTFDPASFVNDRRVYFNGFDNGFYGDPAGTAFTNLPVNVRPIPASGACRLGSDGPLPPFNDDDMCGTVRYTLTYDYTPVGAAVPEPATWAMMVLGFGLAGAAIRRRRATGVPATA
;
A
#
# COMPACT_ATOMS: atom_id res chain seq x y z
N MET A 1 1.08 11.64 -24.99
CA MET A 1 1.91 12.56 -24.17
C MET A 1 3.11 11.76 -23.69
N ASN A 2 4.29 12.01 -24.28
CA ASN A 2 5.54 11.28 -24.01
C ASN A 2 6.29 11.95 -22.85
N VAL A 3 6.45 11.25 -21.73
CA VAL A 3 7.28 11.72 -20.60
C VAL A 3 8.71 11.26 -20.81
N ARG A 4 9.63 12.21 -21.05
CA ARG A 4 11.08 11.96 -21.11
C ARG A 4 11.65 11.90 -19.68
N LYS A 5 12.29 10.79 -19.33
CA LYS A 5 13.11 10.62 -18.13
C LYS A 5 14.52 11.19 -18.39
N TRP A 6 15.01 12.05 -17.51
CA TRP A 6 16.42 12.44 -17.46
C TRP A 6 17.04 11.87 -16.18
N LEU A 7 18.09 11.07 -16.33
CA LEU A 7 18.99 10.62 -15.26
C LEU A 7 20.32 11.33 -15.48
N LEU A 8 20.72 12.17 -14.53
CA LEU A 8 22.07 12.70 -14.43
C LEU A 8 22.85 11.80 -13.47
N ALA A 9 23.83 11.06 -13.98
CA ALA A 9 24.81 10.33 -13.19
C ALA A 9 26.09 11.17 -13.10
N ALA A 10 26.45 11.61 -11.89
CA ALA A 10 27.75 12.21 -11.62
C ALA A 10 28.79 11.09 -11.43
N ALA A 11 29.87 11.16 -12.22
CA ALA A 11 31.01 10.25 -12.11
C ALA A 11 32.01 10.78 -11.07
N GLY A 12 32.36 9.94 -10.09
CA GLY A 12 33.43 10.24 -9.13
C GLY A 12 33.90 9.00 -8.39
N GLY A 13 35.18 8.64 -8.62
CA GLY A 13 36.11 8.07 -7.64
C GLY A 13 35.85 6.65 -7.09
N ALA A 14 36.76 5.73 -7.40
CA ALA A 14 36.76 4.35 -6.92
C ALA A 14 36.92 4.22 -5.39
N ALA A 15 35.94 3.58 -4.76
CA ALA A 15 36.12 2.72 -3.61
C ALA A 15 35.22 1.49 -3.83
N LEU A 16 35.79 0.28 -3.76
CA LEU A 16 35.03 -0.96 -3.71
C LEU A 16 34.32 -1.03 -2.36
N ALA A 17 33.26 -0.23 -2.20
CA ALA A 17 32.25 -0.52 -1.20
C ALA A 17 31.55 -1.81 -1.64
N PRO A 18 31.22 -2.75 -0.73
CA PRO A 18 30.21 -3.75 -1.04
C PRO A 18 29.01 -2.99 -1.59
N LEU A 19 28.47 -3.44 -2.73
CA LEU A 19 27.23 -2.89 -3.27
C LEU A 19 26.19 -2.97 -2.17
N SER A 20 25.95 -1.84 -1.53
CA SER A 20 25.05 -1.74 -0.38
C SER A 20 23.63 -2.03 -0.85
N ALA A 21 22.85 -2.66 0.03
CA ALA A 21 21.45 -2.94 -0.18
C ALA A 21 20.73 -1.74 -0.84
N THR A 22 20.03 -2.01 -1.93
CA THR A 22 19.19 -1.00 -2.57
C THR A 22 17.74 -1.31 -2.19
N ALA A 23 17.04 -0.35 -1.58
CA ALA A 23 15.62 -0.50 -1.31
C ALA A 23 14.82 -0.11 -2.56
N ALA A 24 14.07 -1.06 -3.12
CA ALA A 24 13.01 -0.77 -4.08
C ALA A 24 11.68 -0.67 -3.32
N THR A 25 11.00 0.45 -3.45
CA THR A 25 9.69 0.69 -2.80
C THR A 25 8.59 0.67 -3.84
N ILE A 26 7.63 -0.23 -3.66
CA ILE A 26 6.37 -0.26 -4.40
C ILE A 26 5.30 0.35 -3.50
N VAL A 27 4.80 1.52 -3.87
CA VAL A 27 3.69 2.17 -3.18
C VAL A 27 2.41 1.85 -3.96
N GLN A 28 1.45 1.20 -3.30
CA GLN A 28 0.16 0.89 -3.89
C GLN A 28 -0.96 1.46 -3.01
N TYR A 29 -1.87 2.18 -3.66
CA TYR A 29 -3.09 2.69 -3.05
C TYR A 29 -4.22 1.80 -3.54
N ASP A 30 -4.96 1.19 -2.63
CA ASP A 30 -6.05 0.27 -2.99
C ASP A 30 -7.25 0.48 -2.07
N THR A 31 -8.47 0.37 -2.61
CA THR A 31 -9.69 0.51 -1.81
C THR A 31 -10.09 -0.78 -1.12
N GLU A 32 -9.67 -1.95 -1.63
CA GLU A 32 -9.61 -3.27 -0.97
C GLU A 32 -9.31 -4.38 -2.01
N SER A 33 -9.60 -4.12 -3.28
CA SER A 33 -9.39 -5.08 -4.36
C SER A 33 -7.93 -5.19 -4.78
N ILE A 34 -7.12 -5.90 -3.99
CA ILE A 34 -5.84 -6.47 -4.45
C ILE A 34 -6.10 -7.63 -5.45
N MET A 35 -7.26 -7.64 -6.13
CA MET A 35 -7.58 -8.44 -7.32
C MET A 35 -6.49 -8.31 -8.40
N LEU A 36 -5.72 -7.22 -8.40
CA LEU A 36 -4.61 -7.06 -9.32
C LEU A 36 -3.33 -7.76 -8.85
N GLY A 37 -3.15 -8.07 -7.57
CA GLY A 37 -1.94 -8.71 -7.02
C GLY A 37 -0.68 -7.83 -7.13
N ILE A 38 0.18 -7.86 -6.12
CA ILE A 38 1.46 -7.14 -6.14
C ILE A 38 2.48 -7.97 -6.91
N PRO A 39 3.16 -7.43 -7.94
CA PRO A 39 4.20 -8.19 -8.64
C PRO A 39 5.33 -8.57 -7.67
N GLY A 40 5.74 -9.84 -7.75
CA GLY A 40 6.90 -10.34 -7.02
C GLY A 40 8.19 -9.64 -7.44
N PHE A 41 9.25 -9.85 -6.67
CA PHE A 41 10.56 -9.30 -6.93
C PHE A 41 11.22 -9.97 -8.16
N ASP A 42 11.81 -9.17 -9.05
CA ASP A 42 12.57 -9.66 -10.20
C ASP A 42 13.96 -10.11 -9.76
N SER A 43 14.21 -11.42 -9.78
CA SER A 43 15.49 -12.02 -9.41
C SER A 43 16.65 -11.63 -10.33
N ALA A 44 16.38 -11.07 -11.52
CA ALA A 44 17.42 -10.51 -12.37
C ALA A 44 18.06 -9.25 -11.76
N LEU A 45 17.38 -8.56 -10.84
CA LEU A 45 17.91 -7.36 -10.18
C LEU A 45 18.91 -7.67 -9.07
N GLY A 46 18.82 -8.84 -8.43
CA GLY A 46 19.66 -9.18 -7.29
C GLY A 46 19.12 -10.30 -6.40
N THR A 47 19.72 -10.41 -5.21
CA THR A 47 19.25 -11.30 -4.14
C THR A 47 18.36 -10.51 -3.18
N LEU A 48 17.09 -10.90 -3.06
CA LEU A 48 16.15 -10.28 -2.13
C LEU A 48 16.51 -10.67 -0.68
N ASN A 49 16.76 -9.67 0.16
CA ASN A 49 17.19 -9.85 1.55
C ASN A 49 16.02 -9.72 2.54
N LYS A 50 15.10 -8.78 2.29
CA LYS A 50 13.98 -8.48 3.20
C LYS A 50 12.80 -7.92 2.43
N VAL A 51 11.60 -8.31 2.87
CA VAL A 51 10.33 -7.74 2.39
C VAL A 51 9.59 -7.15 3.59
N THR A 52 9.21 -5.89 3.50
CA THR A 52 8.42 -5.19 4.53
C THR A 52 7.15 -4.66 3.93
N LEU A 53 6.02 -4.89 4.59
CA LEU A 53 4.72 -4.34 4.22
C LEU A 53 4.24 -3.42 5.33
N ASP A 54 4.13 -2.15 4.99
CA ASP A 54 3.52 -1.13 5.83
C ASP A 54 2.08 -0.89 5.38
N VAL A 55 1.16 -0.87 6.34
CA VAL A 55 -0.26 -0.70 6.09
C VAL A 55 -0.81 0.43 6.94
N SER A 56 -1.59 1.32 6.30
CA SER A 56 -2.39 2.33 6.98
C SER A 56 -3.86 2.13 6.63
N VAL A 57 -4.70 2.09 7.65
CA VAL A 57 -6.12 1.77 7.54
C VAL A 57 -6.92 2.95 8.05
N LEU A 58 -7.99 3.27 7.34
CA LEU A 58 -9.04 4.18 7.79
C LEU A 58 -10.39 3.53 7.48
N LYS A 59 -11.18 3.26 8.52
CA LYS A 59 -12.51 2.66 8.42
C LYS A 59 -13.58 3.66 8.82
N TYR A 60 -14.73 3.50 8.20
CA TYR A 60 -15.96 4.21 8.50
C TYR A 60 -17.05 3.19 8.77
N ARG A 61 -18.04 3.53 9.58
CA ARG A 61 -19.26 2.73 9.71
C ARG A 61 -20.42 3.64 10.04
N VAL A 62 -21.55 3.41 9.38
CA VAL A 62 -22.78 4.14 9.71
C VAL A 62 -23.53 3.36 10.79
N TRP A 63 -24.09 4.13 11.72
CA TRP A 63 -24.92 3.65 12.80
C TRP A 63 -26.27 4.34 12.77
N ILE A 64 -27.29 3.62 13.20
CA ILE A 64 -28.67 4.09 13.34
C ILE A 64 -28.94 4.24 14.82
N LEU A 65 -29.38 5.41 15.25
CA LEU A 65 -30.05 5.56 16.54
C LEU A 65 -31.54 5.36 16.32
N THR A 66 -32.15 4.48 17.11
CA THR A 66 -33.60 4.29 17.12
C THR A 66 -34.17 4.67 18.47
N ALA A 67 -35.29 5.40 18.47
CA ALA A 67 -36.04 5.82 19.65
C ALA A 67 -37.53 5.49 19.47
N PRO A 68 -38.33 5.45 20.56
CA PRO A 68 -39.77 5.29 20.45
C PRO A 68 -40.40 6.33 19.50
N SER A 69 -41.43 5.92 18.76
CA SER A 69 -42.12 6.80 17.81
C SER A 69 -42.64 8.08 18.48
N GLY A 70 -42.33 9.24 17.90
CA GLY A 70 -42.73 10.56 18.39
C GLY A 70 -41.98 11.05 19.63
N SER A 71 -40.97 10.33 20.11
CA SER A 71 -40.22 10.72 21.32
C SER A 71 -39.15 11.79 21.07
N LEU A 72 -38.57 11.81 19.86
CA LEU A 72 -37.40 12.65 19.53
C LEU A 72 -37.50 13.31 18.15
N THR A 73 -38.61 13.17 17.43
CA THR A 73 -38.79 13.73 16.08
C THR A 73 -38.43 15.22 16.01
N GLY A 74 -37.53 15.59 15.12
CA GLY A 74 -37.07 16.97 14.93
C GLY A 74 -36.06 17.47 15.96
N SER A 75 -35.71 16.65 16.95
CA SER A 75 -34.62 16.94 17.89
C SER A 75 -33.26 16.49 17.35
N THR A 76 -32.19 17.06 17.90
CA THR A 76 -30.81 16.65 17.65
C THR A 76 -30.18 16.23 18.98
N ALA A 77 -29.50 15.09 19.00
CA ALA A 77 -28.73 14.63 20.15
C ALA A 77 -27.26 14.41 19.78
N ALA A 78 -26.35 14.82 20.67
CA ALA A 78 -24.95 14.46 20.56
C ALA A 78 -24.74 13.03 21.08
N VAL A 79 -24.02 12.22 20.33
CA VAL A 79 -23.60 10.87 20.74
C VAL A 79 -22.10 10.76 20.66
N ASP A 80 -21.52 10.37 21.79
CA ASP A 80 -20.09 10.15 21.91
C ASP A 80 -19.79 8.68 21.63
N TRP A 81 -18.80 8.43 20.80
CA TRP A 81 -18.45 7.09 20.34
C TRP A 81 -16.96 6.84 20.46
N THR A 82 -16.61 5.58 20.73
CA THR A 82 -15.24 5.08 20.69
C THR A 82 -15.19 3.77 19.92
N VAL A 83 -14.11 3.55 19.19
CA VAL A 83 -13.80 2.33 18.46
C VAL A 83 -12.43 1.82 18.94
N ASN A 84 -12.36 0.55 19.30
CA ASN A 84 -11.14 -0.17 19.64
C ASN A 84 -11.25 -1.59 19.09
N SER A 85 -10.78 -1.78 17.86
CA SER A 85 -10.94 -3.03 17.11
C SER A 85 -9.66 -3.38 16.34
N SER A 86 -9.74 -4.37 15.47
CA SER A 86 -8.61 -4.79 14.62
C SER A 86 -9.07 -5.01 13.19
N TRP A 87 -8.25 -4.57 12.24
CA TRP A 87 -8.37 -4.92 10.83
C TRP A 87 -7.35 -6.00 10.47
N GLY A 88 -7.79 -7.03 9.75
CA GLY A 88 -6.95 -8.15 9.34
C GLY A 88 -6.55 -8.09 7.86
N LEU A 89 -5.36 -8.61 7.56
CA LEU A 89 -4.86 -8.82 6.22
C LEU A 89 -4.39 -10.27 6.06
N GLY A 90 -5.15 -11.06 5.31
CA GLY A 90 -4.78 -12.42 4.94
C GLY A 90 -4.09 -12.48 3.57
N SER A 91 -3.40 -13.58 3.29
CA SER A 91 -2.95 -13.94 1.94
C SER A 91 -3.09 -15.44 1.75
N SER A 92 -3.55 -15.86 0.58
CA SER A 92 -3.54 -17.28 0.20
C SER A 92 -2.12 -17.82 0.00
N ASN A 93 -1.13 -16.95 -0.19
CA ASN A 93 0.26 -17.34 -0.49
C ASN A 93 1.09 -17.66 0.77
N PHE A 94 0.74 -17.11 1.95
CA PHE A 94 1.66 -17.13 3.11
C PHE A 94 1.20 -17.89 4.35
N GLY A 95 0.00 -18.49 4.36
CA GLY A 95 -0.53 -19.10 5.59
C GLY A 95 -0.70 -18.06 6.73
N THR A 96 -1.36 -18.45 7.82
CA THR A 96 -1.61 -17.57 8.96
C THR A 96 -0.42 -17.56 9.95
N PRO A 97 -0.15 -16.44 10.65
CA PRO A 97 -1.03 -15.29 10.83
C PRO A 97 -0.79 -14.20 9.78
N GLY A 98 -1.91 -13.71 9.23
CA GLY A 98 -1.93 -12.45 8.51
C GLY A 98 -1.55 -11.26 9.41
N LEU A 99 -1.32 -10.09 8.81
CA LEU A 99 -1.12 -8.85 9.57
C LEU A 99 -2.43 -8.43 10.24
N SER A 100 -2.43 -8.22 11.55
CA SER A 100 -3.53 -7.61 12.28
C SER A 100 -3.13 -6.20 12.70
N VAL A 101 -3.90 -5.21 12.28
CA VAL A 101 -3.70 -3.80 12.58
C VAL A 101 -4.74 -3.36 13.59
N ALA A 102 -4.31 -2.95 14.78
CA ALA A 102 -5.20 -2.30 15.73
C ALA A 102 -5.73 -0.99 15.14
N ILE A 103 -7.05 -0.81 15.16
CA ILE A 103 -7.72 0.41 14.72
C ILE A 103 -8.45 1.04 15.89
N THR A 104 -8.24 2.34 16.06
CA THR A 104 -8.85 3.11 17.14
C THR A 104 -9.51 4.36 16.60
N GLY A 105 -10.57 4.80 17.25
CA GLY A 105 -11.26 6.04 16.91
C GLY A 105 -12.06 6.53 18.10
N ALA A 106 -12.24 7.84 18.19
CA ALA A 106 -13.16 8.45 19.14
C ALA A 106 -13.69 9.74 18.55
N GLY A 107 -14.92 10.08 18.89
CA GLY A 107 -15.53 11.32 18.44
C GLY A 107 -16.90 11.54 19.03
N SER A 108 -17.51 12.65 18.62
CA SER A 108 -18.88 12.99 18.93
C SER A 108 -19.62 13.26 17.63
N SER A 109 -20.90 12.92 17.57
CA SER A 109 -21.72 13.10 16.38
C SER A 109 -23.10 13.60 16.77
N ASP A 110 -23.52 14.69 16.13
CA ASP A 110 -24.86 15.22 16.25
C ASP A 110 -25.81 14.44 15.35
N VAL A 111 -26.84 13.86 15.97
CA VAL A 111 -27.81 12.99 15.32
C VAL A 111 -29.18 13.64 15.34
N THR A 112 -29.64 14.08 14.18
CA THR A 112 -30.99 14.63 14.01
C THR A 112 -31.99 13.52 13.75
N PHE A 113 -32.99 13.41 14.60
CA PHE A 113 -34.02 12.39 14.54
C PHE A 113 -35.14 12.78 13.58
N ARG A 114 -35.54 11.80 12.76
CA ARG A 114 -36.64 11.88 11.81
C ARG A 114 -37.71 10.86 12.20
N SER A 115 -38.96 11.16 11.90
CA SER A 115 -40.07 10.22 12.14
C SER A 115 -39.99 9.05 11.16
N GLY A 116 -40.00 7.83 11.67
CA GLY A 116 -40.19 6.60 10.89
C GLY A 116 -41.54 5.95 11.15
N PRO A 117 -41.87 4.88 10.42
CA PRO A 117 -43.17 4.19 10.54
C PRO A 117 -43.42 3.60 11.93
N SER A 118 -42.37 3.21 12.65
CA SER A 118 -42.44 2.50 13.94
C SER A 118 -41.49 3.05 15.00
N SER A 119 -40.60 3.96 14.65
CA SER A 119 -39.59 4.55 15.53
C SER A 119 -39.11 5.87 14.97
N ASP A 120 -38.64 6.75 15.85
CA ASP A 120 -37.85 7.90 15.44
C ASP A 120 -36.42 7.42 15.22
N PHE A 121 -35.76 7.89 14.15
CA PHE A 121 -34.43 7.42 13.80
C PHE A 121 -33.52 8.53 13.30
N GLY A 122 -32.23 8.33 13.49
CA GLY A 122 -31.19 9.19 12.93
C GLY A 122 -29.94 8.39 12.60
N PHE A 123 -29.12 8.94 11.72
CA PHE A 123 -27.89 8.30 11.28
C PHE A 123 -26.68 9.12 11.69
N PHE A 124 -25.60 8.42 12.00
CA PHE A 124 -24.30 9.03 12.25
C PHE A 124 -23.20 8.08 11.79
N GLN A 125 -22.01 8.64 11.59
CA GLN A 125 -20.86 7.89 11.11
C GLN A 125 -19.79 7.88 12.20
N VAL A 126 -19.25 6.70 12.49
CA VAL A 126 -18.04 6.54 13.29
C VAL A 126 -16.86 6.27 12.36
N SER A 127 -15.66 6.64 12.81
CA SER A 127 -14.43 6.37 12.06
C SER A 127 -13.35 5.83 12.98
N ALA A 128 -12.49 4.97 12.45
CA ALA A 128 -11.34 4.45 13.16
C ALA A 128 -10.16 4.31 12.22
N SER A 129 -8.95 4.56 12.72
CA SER A 129 -7.74 4.42 11.93
C SER A 129 -6.66 3.68 12.70
N GLY A 130 -5.72 3.15 11.95
CA GLY A 130 -4.59 2.41 12.50
C GLY A 130 -3.51 2.25 11.45
N ALA A 131 -2.33 1.87 11.91
CA ALA A 131 -1.24 1.50 11.03
C ALA A 131 -0.48 0.32 11.65
N GLY A 132 0.05 -0.53 10.80
CA GLY A 132 0.85 -1.68 11.20
C GLY A 132 1.88 -2.02 10.15
N SER A 133 2.90 -2.77 10.55
CA SER A 133 3.94 -3.23 9.66
C SER A 133 4.22 -4.70 9.93
N THR A 134 4.53 -5.45 8.88
CA THR A 134 5.01 -6.82 9.00
C THR A 134 6.13 -7.08 8.01
N THR A 135 6.97 -8.06 8.34
CA THR A 135 8.02 -8.55 7.46
C THR A 135 7.69 -9.95 7.00
N PHE A 136 7.89 -10.22 5.72
CA PHE A 136 7.68 -11.54 5.14
C PHE A 136 9.01 -12.23 4.84
N ASP A 137 8.96 -13.55 4.69
CA ASP A 137 10.05 -14.33 4.13
C ASP A 137 10.31 -13.88 2.67
N PRO A 138 11.52 -13.39 2.34
CA PRO A 138 11.90 -13.05 0.97
C PRO A 138 11.62 -14.15 -0.05
N ALA A 139 11.81 -15.42 0.32
CA ALA A 139 11.63 -16.54 -0.61
C ALA A 139 10.21 -16.59 -1.19
N SER A 140 9.22 -16.09 -0.46
CA SER A 140 7.82 -16.08 -0.87
C SER A 140 7.48 -14.94 -1.86
N PHE A 141 8.43 -14.04 -2.16
CA PHE A 141 8.28 -12.96 -3.12
C PHE A 141 9.15 -13.14 -4.37
N VAL A 142 9.94 -14.23 -4.44
CA VAL A 142 10.80 -14.56 -5.57
C VAL A 142 10.17 -15.70 -6.36
N ASN A 143 10.11 -15.59 -7.68
CA ASN A 143 9.52 -16.58 -8.60
C ASN A 143 7.99 -16.79 -8.52
N ASP A 144 7.27 -16.09 -7.62
CA ASP A 144 5.82 -16.22 -7.47
C ASP A 144 5.05 -15.26 -8.39
N ARG A 145 4.00 -15.76 -9.07
CA ARG A 145 3.18 -14.96 -10.01
C ARG A 145 2.14 -14.15 -9.24
N ARG A 146 2.53 -12.94 -8.84
CA ARG A 146 1.73 -11.95 -8.10
C ARG A 146 1.27 -12.41 -6.72
N VAL A 147 1.52 -11.58 -5.72
CA VAL A 147 1.10 -11.80 -4.34
C VAL A 147 -0.26 -11.14 -4.12
N TYR A 148 -1.23 -11.92 -3.67
CA TYR A 148 -2.56 -11.42 -3.35
C TYR A 148 -2.69 -11.26 -1.85
N PHE A 149 -3.21 -10.12 -1.41
CA PHE A 149 -3.68 -9.98 -0.04
C PHE A 149 -5.19 -9.75 -0.05
N ASN A 150 -5.85 -10.20 1.00
CA ASN A 150 -7.26 -9.95 1.22
C ASN A 150 -7.42 -9.25 2.57
N GLY A 151 -7.85 -7.99 2.53
CA GLY A 151 -8.24 -7.27 3.72
C GLY A 151 -9.56 -7.82 4.25
N PHE A 152 -9.79 -7.73 5.55
CA PHE A 152 -11.13 -7.92 6.11
C PHE A 152 -11.26 -7.18 7.43
N ASP A 153 -12.44 -6.62 7.68
CA ASP A 153 -12.80 -6.08 8.99
C ASP A 153 -13.35 -7.19 9.87
N ASN A 154 -12.76 -7.41 11.05
CA ASN A 154 -13.11 -8.48 12.00
C ASN A 154 -14.46 -8.26 12.72
N GLY A 155 -15.38 -7.51 12.10
CA GLY A 155 -16.69 -7.18 12.65
C GLY A 155 -17.70 -6.65 11.63
N PHE A 156 -17.50 -6.86 10.32
CA PHE A 156 -18.41 -6.34 9.29
C PHE A 156 -19.77 -7.07 9.26
N TYR A 157 -19.76 -8.40 9.41
CA TYR A 157 -20.99 -9.23 9.42
C TYR A 157 -21.47 -9.64 10.82
N GLY A 158 -20.81 -9.19 11.90
CA GLY A 158 -21.08 -9.61 13.28
C GLY A 158 -21.25 -8.45 14.27
N ASP A 159 -21.32 -8.80 15.57
CA ASP A 159 -21.26 -7.83 16.68
C ASP A 159 -20.05 -6.91 16.45
N PRO A 160 -20.23 -5.58 16.34
CA PRO A 160 -19.15 -4.62 16.15
C PRO A 160 -18.29 -4.56 17.43
N ALA A 161 -17.56 -5.65 17.69
CA ALA A 161 -16.65 -5.78 18.79
C ALA A 161 -15.70 -4.59 18.79
N GLY A 162 -15.72 -3.85 19.88
CA GLY A 162 -14.88 -2.67 20.07
C GLY A 162 -15.55 -1.33 19.82
N THR A 163 -16.80 -1.24 19.35
CA THR A 163 -17.51 0.04 19.28
C THR A 163 -18.35 0.25 20.54
N ALA A 164 -18.18 1.39 21.21
CA ALA A 164 -18.96 1.77 22.37
C ALA A 164 -19.57 3.17 22.18
N PHE A 165 -20.74 3.36 22.78
CA PHE A 165 -21.48 4.62 22.74
C PHE A 165 -21.74 5.10 24.16
N THR A 166 -21.60 6.40 24.35
CA THR A 166 -21.91 7.10 25.60
C THR A 166 -22.75 8.34 25.28
N ASN A 167 -23.31 8.96 26.31
CA ASN A 167 -24.16 10.15 26.15
C ASN A 167 -25.40 9.91 25.26
N LEU A 168 -25.91 8.67 25.26
CA LEU A 168 -27.13 8.34 24.51
C LEU A 168 -28.36 8.93 25.21
N PRO A 169 -29.34 9.48 24.45
CA PRO A 169 -30.62 9.88 25.03
C PRO A 169 -31.37 8.67 25.61
N VAL A 170 -32.28 8.95 26.56
CA VAL A 170 -33.07 7.90 27.21
C VAL A 170 -33.87 7.10 26.17
N ASN A 171 -33.93 5.78 26.36
CA ASN A 171 -34.62 4.84 25.45
C ASN A 171 -34.12 4.83 23.99
N VAL A 172 -32.92 5.36 23.73
CA VAL A 172 -32.27 5.26 22.42
C VAL A 172 -31.38 4.03 22.38
N ARG A 173 -31.43 3.31 21.25
CA ARG A 173 -30.55 2.18 20.98
C ARG A 173 -29.75 2.41 19.69
N PRO A 174 -28.41 2.28 19.74
CA PRO A 174 -27.57 2.25 18.55
C PRO A 174 -27.65 0.86 17.88
N ILE A 175 -27.80 0.85 16.57
CA ILE A 175 -27.86 -0.36 15.74
C ILE A 175 -26.93 -0.15 14.54
N PRO A 176 -26.07 -1.12 14.17
CA PRO A 176 -25.22 -0.97 12.99
C PRO A 176 -26.08 -0.88 11.73
N ALA A 177 -25.77 0.07 10.84
CA ALA A 177 -26.47 0.20 9.56
C ALA A 177 -25.90 -0.81 8.56
N SER A 178 -26.57 -1.96 8.42
CA SER A 178 -26.15 -3.00 7.48
C SER A 178 -26.07 -2.48 6.05
N GLY A 179 -24.94 -2.75 5.38
CA GLY A 179 -24.73 -2.35 3.99
C GLY A 179 -24.53 -0.84 3.77
N ALA A 180 -24.34 -0.05 4.83
CA ALA A 180 -24.03 1.38 4.72
C ALA A 180 -22.68 1.74 5.34
N CYS A 181 -21.86 2.42 4.54
CA CYS A 181 -20.47 2.69 4.88
C CYS A 181 -20.19 4.14 5.24
N ARG A 182 -20.89 5.07 4.58
CA ARG A 182 -20.68 6.50 4.79
C ARG A 182 -22.02 7.24 4.89
N LEU A 183 -22.01 8.34 5.60
CA LEU A 183 -23.17 9.22 5.70
C LEU A 183 -23.07 10.32 4.63
N GLY A 184 -23.99 10.32 3.68
CA GLY A 184 -24.19 11.42 2.72
C GLY A 184 -25.17 12.46 3.25
N SER A 185 -25.40 13.51 2.46
CA SER A 185 -26.40 14.56 2.73
C SER A 185 -27.82 14.00 2.88
N ASP A 186 -28.14 12.96 2.11
CA ASP A 186 -29.49 12.39 2.00
C ASP A 186 -29.67 11.12 2.83
N GLY A 187 -28.62 10.65 3.52
CA GLY A 187 -28.66 9.47 4.36
C GLY A 187 -27.49 8.52 4.14
N PRO A 188 -27.60 7.27 4.65
CA PRO A 188 -26.57 6.26 4.53
C PRO A 188 -26.34 5.87 3.07
N LEU A 189 -25.09 5.79 2.66
CA LEU A 189 -24.68 5.37 1.32
C LEU A 189 -24.00 4.00 1.39
N PRO A 190 -24.20 3.15 0.37
CA PRO A 190 -23.51 1.87 0.27
C PRO A 190 -21.99 2.06 0.16
N PRO A 191 -21.20 0.99 0.33
CA PRO A 191 -19.80 1.03 -0.07
C PRO A 191 -19.65 1.48 -1.53
N PHE A 192 -18.49 2.05 -1.83
CA PHE A 192 -18.16 2.38 -3.20
C PHE A 192 -17.77 1.11 -3.96
N ASN A 193 -18.16 1.03 -5.24
CA ASN A 193 -17.64 0.05 -6.22
C ASN A 193 -17.84 -1.44 -5.89
N ASP A 194 -18.96 -1.82 -5.26
CA ASP A 194 -19.24 -3.21 -4.84
C ASP A 194 -18.21 -3.80 -3.87
N ASP A 195 -17.29 -2.99 -3.34
CA ASP A 195 -16.32 -3.42 -2.33
C ASP A 195 -17.11 -3.73 -1.03
N ASP A 196 -16.83 -4.85 -0.37
CA ASP A 196 -17.44 -5.20 0.93
C ASP A 196 -16.95 -4.29 2.07
N MET A 197 -16.25 -3.19 1.76
CA MET A 197 -15.55 -2.35 2.72
C MET A 197 -16.06 -0.94 2.90
N CYS A 198 -16.13 -0.57 4.18
CA CYS A 198 -16.37 0.80 4.62
C CYS A 198 -15.05 1.47 5.02
N GLY A 199 -14.29 1.99 4.07
CA GLY A 199 -13.03 2.68 4.37
C GLY A 199 -12.02 2.78 3.22
N THR A 200 -10.77 3.08 3.57
CA THR A 200 -9.61 3.07 2.68
C THR A 200 -8.47 2.33 3.36
N VAL A 201 -7.67 1.58 2.59
CA VAL A 201 -6.41 1.00 3.06
C VAL A 201 -5.28 1.46 2.15
N ARG A 202 -4.09 1.67 2.72
CA ARG A 202 -2.90 2.06 1.96
C ARG A 202 -1.79 1.09 2.27
N TYR A 203 -1.11 0.63 1.23
CA TYR A 203 -0.05 -0.37 1.34
C TYR A 203 1.25 0.18 0.78
N THR A 204 2.35 -0.03 1.49
CA THR A 204 3.69 0.21 0.98
C THR A 204 4.49 -1.05 1.14
N LEU A 205 4.86 -1.67 0.01
CA LEU A 205 5.70 -2.86 0.00
C LEU A 205 7.13 -2.44 -0.35
N THR A 206 8.07 -2.76 0.53
CA THR A 206 9.47 -2.44 0.37
C THR A 206 10.29 -3.71 0.22
N TYR A 207 11.04 -3.78 -0.88
CA TYR A 207 12.01 -4.82 -1.18
C TYR A 207 13.42 -4.30 -0.89
N ASP A 208 14.09 -4.89 0.07
CA ASP A 208 15.52 -4.71 0.31
C ASP A 208 16.25 -5.85 -0.39
N TYR A 209 17.13 -5.52 -1.34
CA TYR A 209 17.89 -6.50 -2.09
C TYR A 209 19.35 -6.08 -2.30
N THR A 210 20.20 -7.10 -2.45
CA THR A 210 21.59 -6.94 -2.85
C THR A 210 21.67 -7.04 -4.37
N PRO A 211 22.04 -5.97 -5.10
CA PRO A 211 21.99 -5.97 -6.55
C PRO A 211 22.98 -6.97 -7.16
N VAL A 212 22.62 -7.58 -8.30
CA VAL A 212 23.62 -8.29 -9.12
C VAL A 212 24.64 -7.26 -9.54
N GLY A 213 25.89 -7.41 -9.07
CA GLY A 213 26.96 -6.51 -9.48
C GLY A 213 27.03 -6.49 -11.00
N ALA A 214 26.90 -5.29 -11.60
CA ALA A 214 27.24 -5.13 -12.99
C ALA A 214 28.67 -5.66 -13.14
N ALA A 215 28.86 -6.66 -13.99
CA ALA A 215 30.18 -7.12 -14.38
C ALA A 215 30.83 -5.98 -15.16
N VAL A 216 31.30 -4.96 -14.44
CA VAL A 216 32.19 -3.95 -14.99
C VAL A 216 33.41 -4.75 -15.43
N PRO A 217 33.76 -4.74 -16.73
CA PRO A 217 34.95 -5.43 -17.18
C PRO A 217 36.09 -4.96 -16.29
N GLU A 218 36.85 -5.91 -15.75
CA GLU A 218 37.92 -5.56 -14.82
C GLU A 218 38.83 -4.51 -15.49
N PRO A 219 39.46 -3.59 -14.73
CA PRO A 219 40.35 -2.58 -15.32
C PRO A 219 41.41 -3.18 -16.26
N ALA A 220 41.83 -4.43 -16.02
CA ALA A 220 42.70 -5.20 -16.89
C ALA A 220 42.07 -5.52 -18.26
N THR A 221 40.77 -5.81 -18.32
CA THR A 221 40.04 -6.04 -19.58
C THR A 221 39.98 -4.76 -20.41
N TRP A 222 39.69 -3.61 -19.78
CA TRP A 222 39.73 -2.31 -20.45
C TRP A 222 41.14 -1.99 -20.96
N ALA A 223 42.14 -2.25 -20.13
CA ALA A 223 43.54 -2.06 -20.51
C ALA A 223 43.90 -2.94 -21.72
N MET A 224 43.55 -4.22 -21.72
CA MET A 224 43.81 -5.12 -22.85
C MET A 224 43.09 -4.68 -24.14
N MET A 225 41.85 -4.20 -24.05
CA MET A 225 41.13 -3.65 -25.21
C MET A 225 41.83 -2.40 -25.75
N VAL A 226 42.17 -1.45 -24.88
CA VAL A 226 42.88 -0.21 -25.27
C VAL A 226 44.25 -0.52 -25.87
N LEU A 227 44.98 -1.46 -25.28
CA LEU A 227 46.31 -1.88 -25.75
C LEU A 227 46.20 -2.58 -27.12
N GLY A 228 45.22 -3.46 -27.29
CA GLY A 228 44.92 -4.11 -28.57
C GLY A 228 44.54 -3.13 -29.68
N PHE A 229 43.64 -2.17 -29.40
CA PHE A 229 43.28 -1.12 -30.36
C PHE A 229 44.45 -0.18 -30.65
N GLY A 230 45.28 0.13 -29.65
CA GLY A 230 46.50 0.90 -29.81
C GLY A 230 47.50 0.23 -30.76
N LEU A 231 47.74 -1.07 -30.57
CA LEU A 231 48.63 -1.87 -31.43
C LEU A 231 48.09 -2.00 -32.86
N ALA A 232 46.79 -2.26 -33.03
CA ALA A 232 46.15 -2.33 -34.34
C ALA A 232 46.26 -0.99 -35.10
N GLY A 233 45.98 0.13 -34.41
CA GLY A 233 46.14 1.46 -34.98
C GLY A 233 47.58 1.78 -35.37
N ALA A 234 48.56 1.39 -34.53
CA ALA A 234 49.98 1.56 -34.82
C ALA A 234 50.42 0.76 -36.06
N ALA A 235 49.96 -0.48 -36.22
CA ALA A 235 50.26 -1.32 -37.37
C ALA A 235 49.72 -0.73 -38.69
N ILE A 236 48.51 -0.17 -38.67
CA ILE A 236 47.89 0.49 -39.85
C ILE A 236 48.68 1.75 -40.25
N ARG A 237 49.11 2.57 -39.28
CA ARG A 237 49.90 3.78 -39.55
C ARG A 237 51.27 3.46 -40.15
N ARG A 238 51.92 2.38 -39.70
CA ARG A 238 53.23 1.95 -40.23
C ARG A 238 53.20 1.61 -41.72
N ARG A 239 52.10 1.05 -42.23
CA ARG A 239 51.96 0.69 -43.66
C ARG A 239 51.82 1.90 -44.59
N ARG A 240 51.33 3.04 -44.10
CA ARG A 240 51.22 4.27 -44.90
C ARG A 240 52.55 5.02 -45.04
N ALA A 241 53.51 4.77 -44.16
CA ALA A 241 54.83 5.41 -44.21
C ALA A 241 55.76 4.79 -45.28
N THR A 242 55.42 3.63 -45.85
CA THR A 242 56.18 2.99 -46.94
C THR A 242 55.63 3.34 -48.32
N GLY A 243 54.98 4.50 -48.47
CA GLY A 243 54.61 5.04 -49.77
C GLY A 243 55.87 5.29 -50.60
N VAL A 244 56.02 4.50 -51.67
CA VAL A 244 57.10 4.56 -52.65
C VAL A 244 57.31 6.00 -53.12
N PRO A 245 58.54 6.56 -53.11
CA PRO A 245 58.79 7.86 -53.69
C PRO A 245 58.55 7.78 -55.20
N ALA A 246 57.69 8.66 -55.73
CA ALA A 246 57.49 8.80 -57.16
C ALA A 246 58.81 9.23 -57.80
N THR A 247 59.43 8.33 -58.57
CA THR A 247 60.55 8.64 -59.45
C THR A 247 60.06 9.48 -60.62
N ALA A 248 60.70 10.64 -60.80
CA ALA A 248 60.59 11.50 -61.98
C ALA A 248 61.37 10.95 -63.18
#